data_AF-A0A6A4ZYI6-F1
#
_entry.id   AF-A0A6A4ZYI6-F1
#
_cell.length_a   1.000
_cell.length_b   1.000
_cell.length_c   1.000
_cell.angle_alpha   90.00
_cell.angle_beta   90.00
_cell.angle_gamma   90.00
#
_symmetry.space_group_name_H-M   'P 1'
#
loop_
_entity.id
_entity.type
_entity.pdbx_description
1 polymer ?
#
loop_
_entity_poly.entity_id
_entity_poly.type
_entity_poly.pdbx_seq_one_letter_code
_entity_poly.pdbx_strand_id
1 'polypeptide(L)'
;MDLIYDRYQHILFMGPNRIASRQDEFYSVISNRGGEIDNVWGLIDGTVRGCCRPSGGTEQRTMYNGHKRKHVIKFQTVVTPDGLISHVFGPGEGRRQDLTLLRKSCLENVIASNPRFRGYIIYKDPAYGRSDQLVSPFSGARLTEAQNHVNASMSRVRVSIEWTYGQILQYWPIVDLKKKVKLGSDRRCRAADKLCYLCPPA
;
A
#
# COMPACT_ATOMS: atom_id res chain seq x y z
N MET A 1 3.60 6.32 -21.15
CA MET A 1 3.69 6.11 -19.69
C MET A 1 4.85 6.93 -19.17
N ASP A 2 6.05 6.75 -19.72
CA ASP A 2 7.29 7.41 -19.30
C ASP A 2 7.17 8.94 -19.21
N LEU A 3 6.67 9.64 -20.23
CA LEU A 3 6.53 11.12 -20.19
C LEU A 3 5.61 11.65 -19.05
N ILE A 4 4.53 10.94 -18.73
CA ILE A 4 3.61 11.33 -17.66
C ILE A 4 4.27 11.08 -16.31
N TYR A 5 4.95 9.94 -16.16
CA TYR A 5 5.66 9.63 -14.93
C TYR A 5 6.83 10.60 -14.72
N ASP A 6 7.69 10.79 -15.70
CA ASP A 6 8.86 11.67 -15.59
C ASP A 6 8.46 13.08 -15.16
N ARG A 7 7.34 13.59 -15.69
CA ARG A 7 6.81 14.92 -15.37
C ARG A 7 6.05 14.98 -14.05
N TYR A 8 5.24 13.98 -13.73
CA TYR A 8 4.26 14.04 -12.63
C TYR A 8 4.53 13.04 -11.51
N GLN A 9 5.68 12.35 -11.49
CA GLN A 9 6.04 11.35 -10.46
C GLN A 9 5.90 11.90 -9.04
N HIS A 10 6.28 13.14 -8.80
CA HIS A 10 6.18 13.78 -7.49
C HIS A 10 4.71 13.93 -7.02
N ILE A 11 3.75 14.03 -7.95
CA ILE A 11 2.31 14.06 -7.67
C ILE A 11 1.76 12.63 -7.57
N LEU A 12 2.12 11.76 -8.52
CA LEU A 12 1.60 10.41 -8.64
C LEU A 12 2.12 9.46 -7.56
N PHE A 13 3.31 9.72 -7.01
CA PHE A 13 3.91 8.90 -5.96
C PHE A 13 3.21 9.07 -4.61
N MET A 14 2.92 10.32 -4.22
CA MET A 14 2.34 10.64 -2.92
C MET A 14 1.54 11.96 -2.94
N GLY A 15 1.94 12.94 -3.74
CA GLY A 15 1.30 14.26 -3.77
C GLY A 15 1.38 14.99 -2.43
N PRO A 16 2.60 15.24 -1.89
CA PRO A 16 2.80 15.64 -0.50
C PRO A 16 2.13 16.98 -0.12
N ASN A 17 1.92 17.89 -1.08
CA ASN A 17 1.27 19.17 -0.82
C ASN A 17 -0.19 19.01 -0.38
N ARG A 18 -0.95 18.16 -1.07
CA ARG A 18 -2.36 17.90 -0.75
C ARG A 18 -2.50 17.30 0.64
N ILE A 19 -1.63 16.33 0.96
CA ILE A 19 -1.68 15.63 2.24
C ILE A 19 -1.27 16.59 3.35
N ALA A 20 -0.12 17.27 3.20
CA ALA A 20 0.39 18.18 4.23
C ALA A 20 -0.60 19.31 4.58
N SER A 21 -1.39 19.80 3.62
CA SER A 21 -2.40 20.84 3.90
C SER A 21 -3.64 20.33 4.64
N ARG A 22 -3.81 19.00 4.80
CA ARG A 22 -5.04 18.36 5.30
C ARG A 22 -4.79 17.33 6.39
N GLN A 23 -3.58 17.26 6.95
CA GLN A 23 -3.22 16.26 7.95
C GLN A 23 -4.10 16.34 9.21
N ASP A 24 -4.39 17.55 9.70
CA ASP A 24 -5.27 17.75 10.86
C ASP A 24 -6.71 17.34 10.57
N GLU A 25 -7.20 17.63 9.36
CA GLU A 25 -8.51 17.18 8.89
C GLU A 25 -8.56 15.65 8.84
N PHE A 26 -7.53 15.01 8.28
CA PHE A 26 -7.45 13.56 8.17
C PHE A 26 -7.41 12.87 9.53
N TYR A 27 -6.59 13.37 10.45
CA TYR A 27 -6.57 12.91 11.84
C TYR A 27 -7.94 13.08 12.49
N SER A 28 -8.56 14.26 12.36
CA SER A 28 -9.87 14.53 12.93
C SER A 28 -10.95 13.57 12.41
N VAL A 29 -10.95 13.25 11.11
CA VAL A 29 -11.89 12.28 10.53
C VAL A 29 -11.68 10.88 11.12
N ILE A 30 -10.43 10.44 11.29
CA ILE A 30 -10.12 9.14 11.88
C ILE A 30 -10.57 9.09 13.35
N SER A 31 -10.26 10.13 14.12
CA SER A 31 -10.69 10.26 15.51
C SER A 31 -12.22 10.27 15.64
N ASN A 32 -12.92 11.04 14.80
CA ASN A 32 -14.39 11.09 14.77
C ASN A 32 -15.05 9.75 14.38
N ARG A 33 -14.32 8.87 13.69
CA ARG A 33 -14.76 7.49 13.40
C ARG A 33 -14.42 6.50 14.52
N GLY A 34 -13.87 6.99 15.63
CA GLY A 34 -13.48 6.23 16.81
C GLY A 34 -12.09 5.62 16.70
N GLY A 35 -11.18 6.16 15.89
CA GLY A 35 -9.77 5.76 15.92
C GLY A 35 -9.06 6.34 17.14
N GLU A 36 -8.46 5.50 17.96
CA GLU A 36 -7.84 5.88 19.25
C GLU A 36 -6.35 6.25 19.14
N ILE A 37 -5.76 6.15 17.94
CA ILE A 37 -4.36 6.52 17.73
C ILE A 37 -4.30 7.93 17.14
N ASP A 38 -3.57 8.80 17.84
CA ASP A 38 -3.39 10.19 17.44
C ASP A 38 -2.51 10.36 16.21
N ASN A 39 -2.73 11.46 15.50
CA ASN A 39 -1.95 11.93 14.36
C ASN A 39 -1.86 10.94 13.18
N VAL A 40 -2.79 9.98 13.10
CA VAL A 40 -2.91 9.11 11.93
C VAL A 40 -3.51 9.92 10.78
N TRP A 41 -2.77 10.09 9.69
CA TRP A 41 -3.25 10.82 8.50
C TRP A 41 -3.63 9.93 7.33
N GLY A 42 -3.21 8.66 7.37
CA GLY A 42 -3.44 7.71 6.29
C GLY A 42 -3.32 6.27 6.75
N LEU A 43 -3.85 5.38 5.93
CA LEU A 43 -3.88 3.95 6.20
C LEU A 43 -3.14 3.22 5.06
N ILE A 44 -2.22 2.32 5.39
CA ILE A 44 -1.45 1.55 4.39
C ILE A 44 -1.79 0.07 4.44
N ASP A 45 -1.98 -0.51 3.26
CA ASP A 45 -2.24 -1.95 3.14
C ASP A 45 -1.71 -2.55 1.84
N GLY A 46 -1.47 -3.86 1.89
CA GLY A 46 -1.06 -4.66 0.74
C GLY A 46 -2.28 -5.31 0.09
N THR A 47 -2.46 -5.15 -1.22
CA THR A 47 -3.49 -5.85 -1.98
C THR A 47 -2.86 -6.74 -3.06
N VAL A 48 -3.55 -7.81 -3.43
CA VAL A 48 -3.06 -8.78 -4.42
C VAL A 48 -4.04 -8.91 -5.57
N ARG A 49 -3.53 -9.00 -6.80
CA ARG A 49 -4.34 -9.24 -8.00
C ARG A 49 -3.92 -10.52 -8.69
N GLY A 50 -4.89 -11.34 -9.06
CA GLY A 50 -4.62 -12.59 -9.76
C GLY A 50 -4.01 -12.35 -11.13
N CYS A 51 -2.99 -13.13 -11.49
CA CYS A 51 -2.40 -13.10 -12.83
C CYS A 51 -2.51 -14.44 -13.55
N CYS A 52 -2.35 -14.41 -14.87
CA CYS A 52 -2.15 -15.62 -15.66
C CYS A 52 -0.96 -16.40 -15.08
N ARG A 53 -1.07 -17.73 -15.06
CA ARG A 53 0.06 -18.58 -14.66
C ARG A 53 1.20 -18.35 -15.66
N PRO A 54 2.37 -17.86 -15.21
CA PRO A 54 3.51 -17.70 -16.10
C PRO A 54 4.00 -19.07 -16.59
N SER A 55 4.41 -19.13 -17.86
CA SER A 55 4.94 -20.36 -18.46
C SER A 55 6.39 -20.66 -18.06
N GLY A 56 7.18 -19.61 -17.75
CA GLY A 56 8.56 -19.75 -17.27
C GLY A 56 8.62 -20.21 -15.81
N GLY A 57 9.48 -21.18 -15.51
CA GLY A 57 9.57 -21.78 -14.17
C GLY A 57 9.97 -20.77 -13.08
N THR A 58 10.86 -19.83 -13.39
CA THR A 58 11.31 -18.80 -12.44
C THR A 58 10.18 -17.80 -12.15
N GLU A 59 9.59 -17.22 -13.18
CA GLU A 59 8.47 -16.28 -13.06
C GLU A 59 7.27 -16.94 -12.38
N GLN A 60 6.98 -18.19 -12.73
CA GLN A 60 5.90 -18.95 -12.12
C GLN A 60 6.07 -19.08 -10.61
N ARG A 61 7.29 -19.42 -10.14
CA ARG A 61 7.61 -19.51 -8.70
C ARG A 61 7.59 -18.14 -8.02
N THR A 62 8.09 -17.10 -8.68
CA THR A 62 8.14 -15.73 -8.15
C THR A 62 6.75 -15.15 -7.92
N MET A 63 5.81 -15.44 -8.82
CA MET A 63 4.45 -14.91 -8.76
C MET A 63 3.50 -15.77 -7.92
N TYR A 64 3.89 -17.00 -7.58
CA TYR A 64 3.05 -17.86 -6.76
C TYR A 64 3.03 -17.37 -5.30
N ASN A 65 1.85 -17.04 -4.80
CA ASN A 65 1.64 -16.70 -3.39
C ASN A 65 1.13 -17.95 -2.67
N GLY A 66 1.96 -18.50 -1.78
CA GLY A 66 1.62 -19.73 -1.04
C GLY A 66 0.42 -19.58 -0.11
N HIS A 67 0.25 -18.41 0.51
CA HIS A 67 -0.87 -18.13 1.40
C HIS A 67 -2.21 -18.04 0.65
N LYS A 68 -2.25 -17.42 -0.53
CA LYS A 68 -3.43 -17.33 -1.40
C LYS A 68 -3.59 -18.50 -2.37
N ARG A 69 -2.60 -19.41 -2.43
CA ARG A 69 -2.55 -20.59 -3.31
C ARG A 69 -2.81 -20.29 -4.79
N LYS A 70 -2.37 -19.13 -5.28
CA LYS A 70 -2.55 -18.69 -6.67
C LYS A 70 -1.42 -17.76 -7.13
N HIS A 71 -1.25 -17.61 -8.45
CA HIS A 71 -0.33 -16.64 -9.01
C HIS A 71 -0.92 -15.23 -8.92
N VAL A 72 -0.15 -14.30 -8.34
CA VAL A 72 -0.59 -12.92 -8.08
C VAL A 72 0.54 -11.92 -8.33
N ILE A 73 0.15 -10.69 -8.64
CA ILE A 73 0.95 -9.48 -8.45
C ILE A 73 0.50 -8.80 -7.15
N LYS A 74 1.44 -8.19 -6.43
CA LYS A 74 1.16 -7.40 -5.22
C LYS A 74 1.16 -5.92 -5.52
N PHE A 75 0.36 -5.17 -4.79
CA PHE A 75 0.41 -3.72 -4.73
C PHE A 75 0.38 -3.30 -3.26
N GLN A 76 1.05 -2.20 -2.95
CA GLN A 76 0.96 -1.51 -1.69
C GLN A 76 0.27 -0.18 -1.94
N THR A 77 -0.67 0.21 -1.09
CA THR A 77 -1.33 1.51 -1.23
C THR A 77 -1.46 2.24 0.09
N VAL A 78 -1.42 3.58 0.05
CA VAL A 78 -1.82 4.45 1.15
C VAL A 78 -3.12 5.13 0.77
N VAL A 79 -4.15 4.98 1.60
CA VAL A 79 -5.46 5.63 1.43
C VAL A 79 -5.60 6.74 2.48
N THR A 80 -6.03 7.91 2.03
CA THR A 80 -6.36 9.04 2.92
C THR A 80 -7.85 9.08 3.25
N PRO A 81 -8.26 9.70 4.37
CA PRO A 81 -9.66 9.77 4.80
C PRO A 81 -10.64 10.41 3.80
N ASP A 82 -10.14 11.16 2.82
CA ASP A 82 -10.94 11.67 1.69
C ASP A 82 -11.26 10.62 0.62
N GLY A 83 -10.90 9.35 0.85
CA GLY A 83 -11.16 8.22 -0.04
C GLY A 83 -10.20 8.11 -1.22
N LEU A 84 -9.16 8.96 -1.25
CA LEU A 84 -8.19 8.96 -2.34
C LEU A 84 -7.00 8.07 -2.02
N ILE A 85 -6.54 7.35 -3.03
CA ILE A 85 -5.27 6.61 -2.94
C ILE A 85 -4.14 7.62 -3.12
N SER A 86 -3.46 7.93 -2.03
CA SER A 86 -2.33 8.86 -1.99
C SER A 86 -1.08 8.27 -2.62
N HIS A 87 -0.85 6.98 -2.40
CA HIS A 87 0.35 6.28 -2.86
C HIS A 87 -0.03 4.91 -3.37
N VAL A 88 0.58 4.48 -4.47
CA VAL A 88 0.54 3.10 -4.97
C VAL A 88 1.97 2.68 -5.28
N PHE A 89 2.35 1.47 -4.88
CA PHE A 89 3.59 0.84 -5.30
C PHE A 89 3.34 -0.59 -5.81
N GLY A 90 3.95 -0.92 -6.95
CA GLY A 90 3.82 -2.20 -7.62
C GLY A 90 3.87 -2.05 -9.15
N PRO A 91 3.65 -3.15 -9.90
CA PRO A 91 3.37 -4.49 -9.41
C PRO A 91 4.58 -5.17 -8.73
N GLY A 92 4.35 -5.79 -7.57
CA GLY A 92 5.35 -6.56 -6.82
C GLY A 92 5.22 -8.08 -7.01
N GLU A 93 6.27 -8.81 -6.70
CA GLU A 93 6.32 -10.27 -6.73
C GLU A 93 5.31 -10.90 -5.74
N GLY A 94 4.51 -11.87 -6.21
CA GLY A 94 3.49 -12.54 -5.40
C GLY A 94 4.01 -13.25 -4.16
N ARG A 95 5.23 -13.80 -4.22
CA ARG A 95 5.88 -14.53 -3.12
C ARG A 95 6.40 -13.62 -1.99
N ARG A 96 6.67 -12.34 -2.27
CA ARG A 96 7.34 -11.44 -1.30
C ARG A 96 6.39 -10.98 -0.21
N GLN A 97 6.95 -10.65 0.96
CA GLN A 97 6.20 -10.08 2.07
C GLN A 97 5.91 -8.60 1.82
N ASP A 98 4.90 -8.04 2.50
CA ASP A 98 4.49 -6.64 2.29
C ASP A 98 5.56 -5.66 2.77
N LEU A 99 6.34 -6.01 3.81
CA LEU A 99 7.56 -5.30 4.19
C LEU A 99 8.56 -5.14 3.03
N THR A 100 8.63 -6.10 2.10
CA THR A 100 9.51 -5.97 0.93
C THR A 100 9.01 -4.87 -0.02
N LEU A 101 7.69 -4.74 -0.19
CA LEU A 101 7.11 -3.66 -1.00
C LEU A 101 7.36 -2.30 -0.34
N LEU A 102 7.15 -2.21 0.97
CA LEU A 102 7.43 -0.98 1.73
C LEU A 102 8.88 -0.51 1.54
N ARG A 103 9.85 -1.40 1.73
CA ARG A 103 11.27 -1.07 1.52
C ARG A 103 11.57 -0.63 0.10
N LYS A 104 11.03 -1.32 -0.90
CA LYS A 104 11.24 -0.99 -2.32
C LYS A 104 10.54 0.30 -2.75
N SER A 105 9.44 0.67 -2.10
CA SER A 105 8.70 1.90 -2.40
C SER A 105 9.43 3.16 -1.96
N CYS A 106 10.38 3.07 -1.02
CA CYS A 106 11.03 4.21 -0.37
C CYS A 106 10.04 5.18 0.32
N LEU A 107 8.78 4.79 0.55
CA LEU A 107 7.74 5.63 1.14
C LEU A 107 8.16 6.22 2.49
N GLU A 108 8.79 5.42 3.35
CA GLU A 108 9.26 5.86 4.66
C GLU A 108 10.30 6.99 4.54
N ASN A 109 11.22 6.90 3.58
CA ASN A 109 12.24 7.92 3.33
C ASN A 109 11.61 9.22 2.83
N VAL A 110 10.60 9.12 1.95
CA VAL A 110 9.86 10.30 1.44
C VAL A 110 9.09 11.00 2.56
N ILE A 111 8.49 10.26 3.48
CA ILE A 111 7.79 10.83 4.64
C ILE A 111 8.81 11.46 5.60
N ALA A 112 9.88 10.74 5.95
CA ALA A 112 10.89 11.19 6.91
C ALA A 112 11.66 12.43 6.44
N SER A 113 11.90 12.56 5.13
CA SER A 113 12.61 13.72 4.56
C SER A 113 11.76 14.99 4.45
N ASN A 114 10.45 14.92 4.69
CA ASN A 114 9.56 16.07 4.58
C ASN A 114 9.11 16.55 5.98
N PRO A 115 9.61 17.70 6.46
CA PRO A 115 9.31 18.19 7.81
C PRO A 115 7.82 18.40 8.10
N ARG A 116 6.99 18.60 7.06
CA ARG A 116 5.53 18.73 7.21
C ARG A 116 4.86 17.45 7.70
N PHE A 117 5.52 16.30 7.60
CA PHE A 117 5.01 15.03 8.10
C PHE A 117 5.51 14.69 9.51
N ARG A 118 6.31 15.56 10.13
CA ARG A 118 6.80 15.35 11.49
C ARG A 118 5.63 15.32 12.47
N GLY A 119 5.56 14.28 13.29
CA GLY A 119 4.50 14.08 14.28
C GLY A 119 3.26 13.37 13.73
N TYR A 120 3.17 13.16 12.42
CA TYR A 120 2.07 12.42 11.78
C TYR A 120 2.52 11.02 11.35
N ILE A 121 1.63 10.05 11.48
CA ILE A 121 1.92 8.63 11.24
C ILE A 121 0.90 7.98 10.31
N ILE A 122 1.29 6.87 9.69
CA ILE A 122 0.40 6.01 8.92
C ILE A 122 0.05 4.76 9.74
N TYR A 123 -1.23 4.38 9.77
CA TYR A 123 -1.62 3.11 10.38
C TYR A 123 -1.46 1.94 9.40
N LYS A 124 -0.84 0.84 9.84
CA LYS A 124 -0.46 -0.31 8.99
C LYS A 124 -0.90 -1.67 9.54
N ASP A 125 -0.91 -2.65 8.65
CA ASP A 125 -0.92 -4.07 9.04
C ASP A 125 0.37 -4.47 9.79
N PRO A 126 0.31 -5.37 10.79
CA PRO A 126 1.50 -5.93 11.42
C PRO A 126 2.53 -6.57 10.45
N ALA A 127 2.11 -7.05 9.28
CA ALA A 127 2.99 -7.65 8.27
C ALA A 127 4.07 -6.69 7.72
N TYR A 128 3.91 -5.39 7.92
CA TYR A 128 4.89 -4.37 7.55
C TYR A 128 6.02 -4.16 8.57
N GLY A 129 6.08 -4.95 9.64
CA GLY A 129 7.19 -4.89 10.61
C GLY A 129 7.26 -3.59 11.41
N ARG A 130 8.42 -3.27 12.00
CA ARG A 130 8.64 -2.03 12.77
C ARG A 130 8.96 -0.84 11.85
N SER A 131 8.56 0.36 12.25
CA SER A 131 8.79 1.62 11.53
C SER A 131 8.64 2.79 12.48
N ASP A 132 9.34 3.89 12.21
CA ASP A 132 9.17 5.16 12.91
C ASP A 132 7.97 5.95 12.37
N GLN A 133 7.62 5.76 11.09
CA GLN A 133 6.59 6.53 10.38
C GLN A 133 5.25 5.79 10.27
N LEU A 134 5.27 4.48 10.53
CA LEU A 134 4.10 3.61 10.45
C LEU A 134 3.86 2.91 11.79
N VAL A 135 2.62 2.92 12.26
CA VAL A 135 2.20 2.27 13.49
C VAL A 135 1.31 1.05 13.21
N SER A 136 1.57 -0.06 13.89
CA SER A 136 0.76 -1.28 13.82
C SER A 136 -0.07 -1.45 15.10
N PRO A 137 -1.15 -2.26 15.08
CA PRO A 137 -1.84 -2.63 16.30
C PRO A 137 -0.87 -3.24 17.34
N PHE A 138 -1.23 -3.14 18.62
CA PHE A 138 -0.52 -3.79 19.70
C PHE A 138 -0.50 -5.31 19.47
N SER A 139 0.66 -5.94 19.68
CA SER A 139 0.86 -7.37 19.45
C SER A 139 1.57 -8.03 20.64
N GLY A 140 1.17 -9.25 21.01
CA GLY A 140 1.78 -10.01 22.10
C GLY A 140 0.89 -11.17 22.54
N ALA A 141 1.43 -12.07 23.38
CA ALA A 141 0.68 -13.25 23.85
C ALA A 141 -0.47 -12.90 24.81
N ARG A 142 -0.35 -11.79 25.54
CA ARG A 142 -1.38 -11.27 26.46
C ARG A 142 -1.49 -9.76 26.28
N LEU A 143 -2.52 -9.32 25.58
CA LEU A 143 -2.86 -7.90 25.46
C LEU A 143 -3.73 -7.47 26.64
N THR A 144 -3.52 -6.25 27.13
CA THR A 144 -4.41 -5.65 28.14
C THR A 144 -5.76 -5.30 27.51
N GLU A 145 -6.79 -5.10 28.34
CA GLU A 145 -8.10 -4.64 27.88
C GLU A 145 -8.01 -3.31 27.10
N ALA A 146 -7.21 -2.35 27.60
CA ALA A 146 -6.97 -1.09 26.92
C ALA A 146 -6.31 -1.28 25.54
N GLN A 147 -5.33 -2.18 25.41
CA GLN A 147 -4.70 -2.48 24.12
C GLN A 147 -5.69 -3.14 23.15
N ASN A 148 -6.55 -4.03 23.63
CA ASN A 148 -7.60 -4.64 22.82
C ASN A 148 -8.62 -3.59 22.35
N HIS A 149 -8.98 -2.64 23.22
CA HIS A 149 -9.85 -1.53 22.87
C HIS A 149 -9.26 -0.70 21.72
N VAL A 150 -8.00 -0.28 21.85
CA VAL A 150 -7.30 0.48 20.77
C VAL A 150 -7.20 -0.34 19.49
N ASN A 151 -6.87 -1.63 19.57
CA ASN A 151 -6.81 -2.49 18.39
C ASN A 151 -8.17 -2.63 17.70
N ALA A 152 -9.25 -2.81 18.46
CA ALA A 152 -10.61 -2.90 17.92
C ALA A 152 -11.06 -1.59 17.26
N SER A 153 -10.74 -0.47 17.89
CA SER A 153 -11.07 0.87 17.40
C SER A 153 -10.37 1.19 16.08
N MET A 154 -9.06 0.89 15.99
CA MET A 154 -8.28 1.09 14.77
C MET A 154 -8.62 0.06 13.67
N SER A 155 -8.96 -1.17 14.03
CA SER A 155 -9.43 -2.18 13.07
C SER A 155 -10.69 -1.71 12.34
N ARG A 156 -11.67 -1.14 13.06
CA ARG A 156 -12.88 -0.55 12.46
C ARG A 156 -12.57 0.53 11.43
N VAL A 157 -11.65 1.46 11.76
CA VAL A 157 -11.25 2.53 10.84
C VAL A 157 -10.53 1.94 9.62
N ARG A 158 -9.66 0.96 9.83
CA ARG A 158 -8.85 0.33 8.79
C ARG A 158 -9.67 -0.35 7.69
N VAL A 159 -10.86 -0.88 8.01
CA VAL A 159 -11.79 -1.47 7.03
C VAL A 159 -12.09 -0.54 5.85
N SER A 160 -11.99 0.78 6.03
CA SER A 160 -12.19 1.76 4.95
C SER A 160 -11.24 1.59 3.74
N ILE A 161 -10.02 1.06 3.93
CA ILE A 161 -9.13 0.72 2.81
C ILE A 161 -9.74 -0.39 1.95
N GLU A 162 -10.32 -1.41 2.59
CA GLU A 162 -10.92 -2.54 1.86
C GLU A 162 -12.10 -2.07 1.01
N TRP A 163 -12.89 -1.12 1.52
CA TRP A 163 -13.94 -0.46 0.74
C TRP A 163 -13.38 0.29 -0.46
N THR A 164 -12.25 0.99 -0.30
CA THR A 164 -11.56 1.68 -1.40
C THR A 164 -11.12 0.67 -2.47
N TYR A 165 -10.58 -0.49 -2.07
CA TYR A 165 -10.27 -1.56 -3.01
C TYR A 165 -11.51 -2.10 -3.71
N GLY A 166 -12.63 -2.26 -3.00
CA GLY A 166 -13.92 -2.64 -3.59
C GLY A 166 -14.38 -1.67 -4.67
N GLN A 167 -14.28 -0.36 -4.42
CA GLN A 167 -14.62 0.68 -5.38
C GLN A 167 -13.75 0.61 -6.64
N ILE A 168 -12.44 0.37 -6.50
CA ILE A 168 -11.55 0.19 -7.66
C ILE A 168 -12.03 -0.96 -8.54
N LEU A 169 -12.44 -2.08 -7.95
CA LEU A 169 -12.90 -3.23 -8.72
C LEU A 169 -14.25 -2.98 -9.38
N GLN A 170 -15.11 -2.18 -8.75
CA GLN A 170 -16.39 -1.79 -9.31
C GLN A 170 -16.22 -0.86 -10.52
N TYR A 171 -15.37 0.16 -10.40
CA TYR A 171 -15.13 1.15 -11.46
C TYR A 171 -14.21 0.63 -12.57
N TRP A 172 -13.22 -0.20 -12.23
CA TRP A 172 -12.26 -0.76 -13.19
C TRP A 172 -12.17 -2.29 -13.08
N PRO A 173 -13.22 -3.05 -13.43
CA PRO A 173 -13.22 -4.52 -13.33
C PRO A 173 -12.06 -5.20 -14.07
N ILE A 174 -11.51 -4.55 -15.10
CA ILE A 174 -10.38 -5.04 -15.89
C ILE A 174 -9.13 -5.32 -15.04
N VAL A 175 -8.94 -4.62 -13.92
CA VAL A 175 -7.76 -4.81 -13.04
C VAL A 175 -7.80 -6.11 -12.25
N ASP A 176 -8.99 -6.73 -12.11
CA ASP A 176 -9.17 -8.04 -11.46
C ASP A 176 -9.28 -9.20 -12.46
N LEU A 177 -9.36 -8.89 -13.75
CA LEU A 177 -9.51 -9.89 -14.79
C LEU A 177 -8.20 -10.66 -15.00
N LYS A 178 -8.03 -11.74 -14.23
CA LYS A 178 -6.85 -12.63 -14.24
C LYS A 178 -6.31 -12.94 -15.64
N LYS A 179 -7.19 -13.21 -16.61
CA LYS A 179 -6.83 -13.55 -18.00
C LYS A 179 -6.18 -12.39 -18.78
N LYS A 180 -6.36 -11.15 -18.33
CA LYS A 180 -5.77 -9.94 -18.92
C LYS A 180 -4.48 -9.51 -18.22
N VAL A 181 -4.26 -9.93 -16.98
CA VAL A 181 -3.00 -9.70 -16.26
C VAL A 181 -1.97 -10.75 -16.67
N LYS A 182 -1.18 -10.42 -17.71
CA LYS A 182 -0.11 -11.27 -18.28
C LYS A 182 1.26 -10.66 -18.03
N LEU A 183 2.23 -11.49 -17.71
CA LEU A 183 3.64 -11.10 -17.56
C LEU A 183 4.43 -11.53 -18.81
N GLY A 184 5.38 -10.70 -19.25
CA GLY A 184 6.30 -11.04 -20.34
C GLY A 184 5.68 -11.10 -21.74
N SER A 185 4.43 -10.65 -21.93
CA SER A 185 3.76 -10.61 -23.24
C SER A 185 4.21 -9.46 -24.15
N ASP A 186 4.93 -8.46 -23.61
CA ASP A 186 5.59 -7.41 -24.39
C ASP A 186 7.09 -7.69 -24.41
N ARG A 187 7.67 -7.86 -25.62
CA ARG A 187 9.11 -8.12 -25.83
C ARG A 187 10.00 -6.98 -25.32
N ARG A 188 9.44 -5.81 -25.00
CA ARG A 188 10.15 -4.64 -24.44
C ARG A 188 10.30 -4.68 -22.92
N CYS A 189 9.66 -5.63 -22.23
CA CYS A 189 9.68 -5.72 -20.76
C CYS A 189 10.30 -7.04 -20.29
N ARG A 190 11.63 -7.04 -20.10
CA ARG A 190 12.33 -8.16 -19.44
C ARG A 190 12.06 -8.14 -17.92
N ALA A 191 11.95 -9.34 -17.35
CA ALA A 191 11.24 -9.66 -16.12
C ALA A 191 11.92 -9.26 -14.79
N ALA A 192 13.02 -8.52 -14.79
CA ALA A 192 13.75 -8.16 -13.56
C ALA A 192 13.73 -6.66 -13.23
N ASP A 193 13.72 -5.78 -14.23
CA ASP A 193 13.97 -4.33 -14.01
C ASP A 193 12.76 -3.42 -14.24
N LYS A 194 11.58 -3.97 -14.59
CA LYS A 194 10.39 -3.18 -14.99
C LYS A 194 9.11 -3.50 -14.24
N LEU A 195 9.23 -3.87 -12.96
CA LEU A 195 8.09 -4.06 -12.06
C LEU A 195 7.84 -2.85 -11.15
N CYS A 196 8.72 -1.84 -11.19
CA CYS A 196 8.62 -0.64 -10.35
C CYS A 196 8.52 0.58 -11.26
N TYR A 197 7.31 1.11 -11.47
CA TYR A 197 7.11 2.37 -12.19
C TYR A 197 7.00 3.57 -11.26
N LEU A 198 7.10 3.38 -9.94
CA LEU A 198 6.70 4.39 -8.95
C LEU A 198 7.72 4.48 -7.79
N CYS A 199 9.02 4.27 -8.03
CA CYS A 199 10.05 4.62 -7.05
C CYS A 199 10.81 5.84 -7.58
N PRO A 200 10.95 6.94 -6.83
CA PRO A 200 11.82 8.02 -7.23
C PRO A 200 13.28 7.52 -7.29
N PRO A 201 14.10 7.96 -8.27
CA PRO A 201 15.52 7.66 -8.27
C PRO A 201 16.17 8.23 -7.00
N ALA A 202 17.11 7.47 -6.44
CA ALA A 202 17.89 7.84 -5.26
C ALA A 202 18.75 9.09 -5.49
#